data_AF-A0A1H4DDV3-F1
#
_entry.id   AF-A0A1H4DDV3-F1
#
_cell.length_a   1.000
_cell.length_b   1.000
_cell.length_c   1.000
_cell.angle_alpha   90.00
_cell.angle_beta   90.00
_cell.angle_gamma   90.00
#
_symmetry.space_group_name_H-M   'P 1'
#
loop_
_entity.id
_entity.type
_entity.pdbx_description
1 polymer ?
#
loop_
_entity_poly.entity_id
_entity_poly.type
_entity_poly.pdbx_seq_one_letter_code
_entity_poly.pdbx_strand_id
1 'polypeptide(L)'
;MTYKNYEHSMLTDIIKTAVGSSIDEKLSDAVLKQKLREVCYEVINQFVDVRLANNVKGQNPDAEGYLDSVELCDMLHISMTSLWRRENDGVLKCHHIGGKKLYSKQDVQKLVESGKLAKFSRRK
;
A
#
# COMPACT_ATOMS: atom_id res chain seq x y z
N MET A 1 -5.65 -73.66 -19.76
CA MET A 1 -6.06 -72.37 -19.16
C MET A 1 -6.03 -71.32 -20.25
N THR A 2 -7.17 -70.69 -20.49
CA THR A 2 -7.68 -70.34 -21.82
C THR A 2 -7.43 -68.87 -22.20
N TYR A 3 -7.09 -68.63 -23.47
CA TYR A 3 -6.90 -67.33 -24.16
C TYR A 3 -7.73 -66.15 -23.63
N LYS A 4 -9.00 -66.40 -23.24
CA LYS A 4 -9.92 -65.42 -22.64
C LYS A 4 -9.38 -64.71 -21.38
N ASN A 5 -8.58 -65.40 -20.55
CA ASN A 5 -8.00 -64.78 -19.35
C ASN A 5 -6.89 -63.78 -19.70
N TYR A 6 -6.18 -64.00 -20.81
CA TYR A 6 -5.11 -63.13 -21.26
C TYR A 6 -5.67 -61.83 -21.87
N GLU A 7 -6.74 -61.94 -22.67
CA GLU A 7 -7.46 -60.78 -23.19
C GLU A 7 -8.09 -59.93 -22.09
N HIS A 8 -8.68 -60.57 -21.08
CA HIS A 8 -9.24 -59.83 -19.94
C HIS A 8 -8.15 -59.08 -19.15
N SER A 9 -6.98 -59.68 -18.93
CA SER A 9 -5.84 -58.99 -18.29
C SER A 9 -5.37 -57.81 -19.12
N MET A 10 -5.19 -58.00 -20.43
CA MET A 10 -4.72 -56.96 -21.34
C MET A 10 -5.70 -55.78 -21.42
N LEU A 11 -7.01 -56.06 -21.48
CA LEU A 11 -8.04 -55.03 -21.43
C LEU A 11 -8.04 -54.27 -20.10
N THR A 12 -7.84 -54.96 -18.98
CA THR A 12 -7.73 -54.28 -17.68
C THR A 12 -6.51 -53.38 -17.59
N ASP A 13 -5.38 -53.75 -18.19
CA ASP A 13 -4.15 -52.94 -18.17
C ASP A 13 -4.26 -51.71 -19.09
N ILE A 14 -4.89 -51.86 -20.25
CA ILE A 14 -5.20 -50.74 -21.15
C ILE A 14 -6.11 -49.73 -20.47
N ILE A 15 -7.17 -50.21 -19.81
CA ILE A 15 -8.12 -49.34 -19.10
C ILE A 15 -7.44 -48.64 -17.92
N LYS A 16 -6.65 -49.36 -17.11
CA LYS A 16 -5.90 -48.76 -15.99
C LYS A 16 -4.93 -47.67 -16.46
N THR A 17 -4.21 -47.92 -17.56
CA THR A 17 -3.24 -46.97 -18.10
C THR A 17 -3.94 -45.73 -18.64
N ALA A 18 -4.98 -45.90 -19.47
CA ALA A 18 -5.70 -44.79 -20.07
C ALA A 18 -6.44 -43.92 -19.04
N VAL A 19 -7.08 -44.56 -18.05
CA VAL A 19 -7.78 -43.84 -16.98
C VAL A 19 -6.77 -43.17 -16.04
N GLY A 20 -5.68 -43.85 -15.69
CA GLY A 20 -4.61 -43.29 -14.86
C GLY A 20 -4.01 -42.02 -15.45
N SER A 21 -3.62 -42.06 -16.73
CA SER A 21 -3.07 -40.88 -17.42
C SER A 21 -4.05 -39.72 -17.50
N SER A 22 -5.35 -40.00 -17.72
CA SER A 22 -6.38 -38.94 -17.78
C SER A 22 -6.69 -38.33 -16.41
N ILE A 23 -6.59 -39.11 -15.33
CA ILE A 23 -6.72 -38.63 -13.96
C ILE A 23 -5.50 -37.78 -13.58
N ASP A 24 -4.29 -38.22 -13.88
CA ASP A 24 -3.05 -37.49 -13.56
C ASP A 24 -2.97 -36.13 -14.27
N GLU A 25 -3.39 -36.07 -15.53
CA GLU A 25 -3.46 -34.81 -16.31
C GLU A 25 -4.49 -33.84 -15.70
N LYS A 26 -5.70 -34.31 -15.40
CA LYS A 26 -6.77 -33.50 -14.80
C LYS A 26 -6.47 -33.05 -13.37
N LEU A 27 -5.83 -33.92 -12.58
CA LEU A 27 -5.44 -33.62 -11.20
C LEU A 27 -4.29 -32.59 -11.16
N SER A 28 -3.34 -32.68 -12.10
CA SER A 28 -2.23 -31.73 -12.19
C SER A 28 -2.71 -30.30 -12.51
N ASP A 29 -3.61 -30.13 -13.49
CA ASP A 29 -4.12 -28.79 -13.85
C ASP A 29 -4.99 -28.17 -12.74
N ALA A 30 -5.83 -28.97 -12.08
CA ALA A 30 -6.65 -28.50 -10.96
C ALA A 30 -5.80 -28.11 -9.73
N VAL A 31 -4.81 -28.94 -9.39
CA VAL A 31 -3.90 -28.69 -8.26
C VAL A 31 -2.99 -27.49 -8.54
N LEU A 32 -2.49 -27.34 -9.77
CA LEU A 32 -1.69 -26.18 -10.16
C LEU A 32 -2.48 -24.88 -10.10
N LYS A 33 -3.74 -24.88 -10.58
CA LYS A 33 -4.64 -23.72 -10.48
C LYS A 33 -4.93 -23.35 -9.03
N GLN A 34 -5.16 -24.33 -8.17
CA GLN A 34 -5.38 -24.09 -6.74
C GLN A 34 -4.14 -23.50 -6.07
N LYS A 35 -2.96 -24.08 -6.30
CA LYS A 35 -1.70 -23.58 -5.72
C LYS A 35 -1.35 -22.18 -6.22
N LEU A 36 -1.54 -21.91 -7.52
CA LEU A 36 -1.33 -20.57 -8.08
C LEU A 36 -2.28 -19.56 -7.45
N ARG A 37 -3.56 -19.92 -7.27
CA ARG A 37 -4.54 -19.08 -6.58
C ARG A 37 -4.10 -18.77 -5.16
N GLU A 38 -3.69 -19.76 -4.38
CA GLU A 38 -3.20 -19.59 -3.01
C GLU A 38 -1.99 -18.63 -2.95
N VAL A 39 -0.97 -18.86 -3.79
CA VAL A 39 0.21 -17.98 -3.88
C VAL A 39 -0.18 -16.55 -4.29
N CYS A 40 -1.09 -16.39 -5.24
CA CYS A 40 -1.58 -15.06 -5.62
C CYS A 40 -2.28 -14.36 -4.47
N TYR A 41 -3.13 -15.05 -3.70
CA TYR A 41 -3.79 -14.47 -2.54
C TYR A 41 -2.79 -14.05 -1.46
N GLU A 42 -1.81 -14.89 -1.15
CA GLU A 42 -0.77 -14.58 -0.15
C GLU A 42 0.05 -13.36 -0.55
N VAL A 43 0.53 -13.31 -1.80
CA VAL A 43 1.31 -12.18 -2.30
C VAL A 43 0.46 -10.91 -2.30
N ILE A 44 -0.78 -10.95 -2.80
CA ILE A 44 -1.66 -9.78 -2.80
C ILE A 44 -1.91 -9.28 -1.37
N ASN A 45 -2.21 -10.17 -0.43
CA ASN A 45 -2.45 -9.79 0.96
C ASN A 45 -1.20 -9.18 1.60
N GLN A 46 -0.01 -9.78 1.40
CA GLN A 46 1.24 -9.19 1.89
C GLN A 46 1.48 -7.78 1.36
N PHE A 47 1.23 -7.54 0.07
CA PHE A 47 1.37 -6.21 -0.52
C PHE A 47 0.31 -5.21 -0.01
N VAL A 48 -0.93 -5.67 0.19
CA VAL A 48 -2.02 -4.85 0.73
C VAL A 48 -1.75 -4.50 2.19
N ASP A 49 -1.34 -5.45 3.03
CA ASP A 49 -1.03 -5.23 4.44
C ASP A 49 0.14 -4.26 4.60
N VAL A 50 1.20 -4.41 3.81
CA VAL A 50 2.33 -3.47 3.79
C VAL A 50 1.88 -2.08 3.34
N ARG A 51 1.04 -1.97 2.31
CA ARG A 51 0.52 -0.66 1.85
C ARG A 51 -0.45 -0.02 2.83
N LEU A 52 -1.31 -0.79 3.50
CA LEU A 52 -2.23 -0.28 4.51
C LEU A 52 -1.45 0.15 5.75
N ALA A 53 -0.52 -0.66 6.24
CA ALA A 53 0.36 -0.28 7.35
C ALA A 53 1.16 0.99 7.05
N ASN A 54 1.63 1.16 5.82
CA ASN A 54 2.35 2.37 5.40
C ASN A 54 1.44 3.58 5.19
N ASN A 55 0.20 3.40 4.71
CA ASN A 55 -0.77 4.50 4.60
C ASN A 55 -1.28 4.96 5.97
N VAL A 56 -1.52 4.04 6.90
CA VAL A 56 -1.98 4.36 8.26
C VAL A 56 -0.89 5.08 9.05
N LYS A 57 0.39 4.74 8.86
CA LYS A 57 1.51 5.50 9.45
C LYS A 57 1.63 6.94 8.94
N GLY A 58 1.05 7.26 7.78
CA GLY A 58 1.02 8.61 7.21
C GLY A 58 -0.23 9.42 7.53
N GLN A 59 -1.25 8.81 8.13
CA GLN A 59 -2.51 9.47 8.50
C GLN A 59 -2.53 9.65 10.02
N ASN A 60 -1.93 10.73 10.49
CA ASN A 60 -2.26 11.24 11.82
C ASN A 60 -3.69 11.82 11.71
N PRO A 61 -4.72 11.29 12.41
CA PRO A 61 -6.08 11.81 12.32
C PRO A 61 -6.18 13.28 12.75
N ASP A 62 -5.23 13.77 13.55
CA ASP A 62 -5.12 15.19 13.92
C ASP A 62 -4.53 16.09 12.80
N ALA A 63 -3.96 15.49 11.75
CA ALA A 63 -3.35 16.21 10.63
C ALA A 63 -4.35 16.58 9.53
N GLU A 64 -5.61 16.16 9.64
CA GLU A 64 -6.66 16.57 8.70
C GLU A 64 -7.20 17.95 9.10
N GLY A 65 -7.18 18.90 8.15
CA GLY A 65 -7.71 20.26 8.34
C GLY A 65 -6.77 21.40 7.96
N TYR A 66 -7.27 22.61 8.17
CA TYR A 66 -6.57 23.86 7.87
C TYR A 66 -6.24 24.61 9.17
N LEU A 67 -5.06 25.22 9.21
CA LEU A 67 -4.61 26.14 10.25
C LEU A 67 -4.70 27.57 9.73
N ASP A 68 -5.07 28.51 10.58
CA ASP A 68 -4.85 29.92 10.29
C ASP A 68 -3.39 30.35 10.54
N SER A 69 -3.06 31.59 10.16
CA SER A 69 -1.69 32.11 10.31
C SER A 69 -1.24 32.22 11.78
N VAL A 70 -2.15 32.38 12.74
CA VAL A 70 -1.81 32.49 14.16
C VAL A 70 -1.53 31.10 14.73
N GLU A 71 -2.46 30.16 14.52
CA GLU A 71 -2.33 28.77 14.94
C GLU A 71 -1.07 28.12 14.36
N LEU A 72 -0.74 28.43 13.10
CA LEU A 72 0.48 27.95 12.46
C LEU A 72 1.75 28.54 13.11
N CYS A 73 1.74 29.85 13.42
CA CYS A 73 2.88 30.49 14.09
C CYS A 73 3.12 29.86 15.47
N ASP A 74 2.04 29.60 16.21
CA ASP A 74 2.09 28.98 17.53
C ASP A 74 2.62 27.55 17.45
N MET A 75 2.11 26.75 16.50
CA MET A 75 2.54 25.36 16.28
C MET A 75 4.02 25.27 15.89
N LEU A 76 4.51 26.17 15.04
CA LEU A 76 5.89 26.17 14.56
C LEU A 76 6.85 26.95 15.48
N HIS A 77 6.33 27.66 16.49
CA HIS A 77 7.07 28.61 17.32
C HIS A 77 7.88 29.63 16.51
N ILE A 78 7.25 30.24 15.49
CA ILE A 78 7.86 31.27 14.65
C ILE A 78 7.09 32.59 14.74
N SER A 79 7.76 33.69 14.38
CA SER A 79 7.09 34.98 14.23
C SER A 79 6.30 35.06 12.92
N MET A 80 5.27 35.90 12.90
CA MET A 80 4.50 36.22 11.68
C MET A 80 5.39 36.71 10.52
N THR A 81 6.43 37.48 10.83
CA THR A 81 7.42 37.92 9.82
C THR A 81 8.23 36.78 9.22
N SER A 82 8.51 35.74 9.99
CA SER A 82 9.19 34.54 9.51
C SER A 82 8.26 33.68 8.67
N LEU A 83 6.99 33.60 9.05
CA LEU A 83 5.95 32.97 8.23
C LEU A 83 5.84 33.64 6.86
N TRP A 84 5.74 34.97 6.81
CA TRP A 84 5.67 35.73 5.55
C TRP A 84 6.87 35.49 4.63
N ARG A 85 8.11 35.46 5.18
CA ARG A 85 9.30 35.14 4.38
C ARG A 85 9.18 33.76 3.74
N ARG A 86 8.70 32.75 4.47
CA ARG A 86 8.52 31.38 3.96
C ARG A 86 7.45 31.27 2.88
N GLU A 87 6.40 32.08 2.98
CA GLU A 87 5.41 32.20 1.91
C GLU A 87 6.05 32.79 0.65
N ASN A 88 6.81 33.87 0.81
CA ASN A 88 7.46 34.55 -0.31
C ASN A 88 8.58 33.70 -0.95
N ASP A 89 9.30 32.92 -0.15
CA ASP A 89 10.31 31.96 -0.59
C ASP A 89 9.67 30.71 -1.25
N GLY A 90 8.34 30.58 -1.23
CA GLY A 90 7.60 29.46 -1.82
C GLY A 90 7.71 28.14 -1.06
N VAL A 91 8.34 28.14 0.12
CA VAL A 91 8.51 26.95 0.97
C VAL A 91 7.17 26.50 1.55
N LEU A 92 6.30 27.47 1.86
CA LEU A 92 5.00 27.23 2.45
C LEU A 92 3.88 27.74 1.54
N LYS A 93 2.93 26.86 1.22
CA LYS A 93 1.78 27.19 0.39
C LYS A 93 0.61 27.67 1.26
N CYS A 94 0.09 28.87 0.96
CA CYS A 94 -1.11 29.40 1.57
C CYS A 94 -2.34 29.22 0.65
N HIS A 95 -3.50 29.03 1.27
CA HIS A 95 -4.81 29.01 0.63
C HIS A 95 -5.62 30.22 1.11
N HIS A 96 -6.17 31.00 0.20
CA HIS A 96 -7.01 32.14 0.54
C HIS A 96 -8.48 31.70 0.50
N ILE A 97 -9.12 31.58 1.66
CA ILE A 97 -10.52 31.16 1.79
C ILE A 97 -11.23 32.16 2.70
N GLY A 98 -12.31 32.77 2.20
CA GLY A 98 -13.09 33.75 2.98
C GLY A 98 -12.28 34.96 3.48
N GLY A 99 -11.28 35.41 2.71
CA GLY A 99 -10.41 36.53 3.09
C GLY A 99 -9.34 36.19 4.14
N LYS A 100 -9.24 34.92 4.58
CA LYS A 100 -8.21 34.45 5.50
C LYS A 100 -7.19 33.57 4.78
N LYS A 101 -5.95 33.61 5.24
CA LYS A 101 -4.90 32.68 4.85
C LYS A 101 -5.00 31.42 5.70
N LEU A 102 -5.03 30.28 5.02
CA LEU A 102 -5.14 28.95 5.61
C LEU A 102 -4.04 28.04 5.09
N TYR A 103 -3.58 27.13 5.93
CA TYR A 103 -2.49 26.20 5.62
C TYR A 103 -2.92 24.77 5.91
N SER A 104 -2.66 23.86 4.98
CA SER A 104 -2.94 22.44 5.17
C SER A 104 -2.05 21.89 6.30
N LYS A 105 -2.68 21.36 7.36
CA LYS A 105 -1.97 20.70 8.46
C LYS A 105 -1.05 19.58 7.96
N GLN A 106 -1.53 18.77 7.02
CA GLN A 106 -0.76 17.68 6.42
C GLN A 106 0.50 18.18 5.71
N ASP A 107 0.38 19.24 4.90
CA ASP A 107 1.53 19.75 4.15
C ASP A 107 2.55 20.41 5.08
N VAL A 108 2.09 21.14 6.09
CA VAL A 108 2.96 21.70 7.13
C VAL A 108 3.70 20.57 7.85
N GLN A 109 3.01 19.51 8.26
CA GLN A 109 3.62 18.40 8.98
C GLN A 109 4.68 17.68 8.11
N LYS A 110 4.39 17.41 6.83
CA LYS A 110 5.38 16.87 5.87
C LYS A 110 6.60 17.76 5.72
N LEU A 111 6.40 19.08 5.73
CA LEU A 111 7.49 20.06 5.64
C LEU A 111 8.33 20.12 6.94
N VAL A 112 7.71 19.88 8.10
CA VAL A 112 8.41 19.74 9.39
C VAL A 112 9.22 18.44 9.41
N GLU A 113 8.61 17.32 9.04
CA GLU A 113 9.25 15.99 9.00
C GLU A 113 10.41 15.93 7.99
N SER A 114 10.26 16.57 6.83
CA SER A 114 11.33 16.69 5.84
C SER A 114 12.43 17.69 6.22
N GLY A 115 12.31 18.35 7.38
CA GLY A 115 13.30 19.30 7.90
C GLY A 115 13.33 20.65 7.17
N LYS A 116 12.50 20.87 6.15
CA LYS A 116 12.44 22.14 5.39
C LYS A 116 11.95 23.31 6.24
N LEU A 117 11.18 23.04 7.29
CA LEU A 117 10.75 24.05 8.26
C LEU A 117 11.58 24.04 9.55
N ALA A 118 12.52 23.09 9.71
CA ALA A 118 13.22 22.88 10.96
C ALA A 118 14.36 23.90 11.18
N LYS A 119 14.31 24.53 12.37
CA LYS A 119 15.35 25.33 13.03
C LYS A 119 15.61 26.75 12.51
N PHE A 120 14.88 27.72 13.09
CA PHE A 120 15.30 29.12 13.11
C PHE A 120 15.14 29.74 14.50
N SER A 121 15.70 29.08 15.51
CA SER A 121 16.01 29.76 16.77
C SER A 121 17.40 30.38 16.67
N ARG A 122 17.40 31.69 16.40
CA ARG A 122 18.45 32.69 16.69
C ARG A 122 19.81 32.55 15.98
N ARG A 123 20.06 33.44 15.02
CA ARG A 123 21.32 34.19 15.06
C ARG A 123 21.14 35.23 16.18
N LYS A 124 21.85 35.02 17.29
CA LYS A 124 21.98 36.00 18.37
C LYS A 124 23.05 37.00 17.97
#